data_AF-A0A7J0C0X7-F1
#
_entry.id   AF-A0A7J0C0X7-F1
#
_cell.length_a   1.000
_cell.length_b   1.000
_cell.length_c   1.000
_cell.angle_alpha   90.00
_cell.angle_beta   90.00
_cell.angle_gamma   90.00
#
_symmetry.space_group_name_H-M   'P 1'
#
loop_
_entity.id
_entity.type
_entity.pdbx_description
1 polymer ?
#
loop_
_entity_poly.entity_id
_entity_poly.type
_entity_poly.pdbx_seq_one_letter_code
_entity_poly.pdbx_strand_id
1 'polypeptide(L)'
;MDALPAESPFCDDTVIAACLAVRAQDTTSPWTYKPLLAAAMDGIVPDHLLQRTTKDHVTQEWHHSLRRHRRDLAALATDSHLVAAGIADENGLRRVLHSPELLTGHTHGLEQLLAAELWLRDLAAHPLPAYLTTPESEERPVEPTTR
;
A
#
# COMPACT_ATOMS: atom_id res chain seq x y z
N MET A 1 16.17 -5.36 -13.73
CA MET A 1 16.42 -5.57 -12.28
C MET A 1 15.39 -6.59 -11.87
N ASP A 2 15.82 -7.85 -11.70
CA ASP A 2 14.88 -8.93 -11.40
C ASP A 2 14.32 -8.71 -10.00
N ALA A 3 12.99 -8.69 -9.88
CA ALA A 3 12.34 -8.55 -8.59
C ALA A 3 12.65 -9.80 -7.75
N LEU A 4 13.16 -9.59 -6.54
CA LEU A 4 13.31 -10.68 -5.59
C LEU A 4 11.90 -11.23 -5.26
N PRO A 5 11.73 -12.56 -5.17
CA PRO A 5 10.46 -13.14 -4.78
C PRO A 5 10.08 -12.64 -3.38
N ALA A 6 8.86 -12.11 -3.26
CA ALA A 6 8.30 -11.60 -2.03
C ALA A 6 7.14 -12.50 -1.59
N GLU A 7 7.19 -12.97 -0.35
CA GLU A 7 6.10 -13.72 0.27
C GLU A 7 5.36 -12.85 1.29
N SER A 8 4.04 -13.04 1.37
CA SER A 8 3.19 -12.35 2.35
C SER A 8 2.38 -13.38 3.15
N PRO A 9 2.96 -13.98 4.21
CA PRO A 9 2.32 -15.05 4.98
C PRO A 9 0.98 -14.65 5.63
N PHE A 10 0.81 -13.37 5.99
CA PHE A 10 -0.45 -12.86 6.53
C PHE A 10 -1.57 -12.73 5.48
N CYS A 11 -1.24 -12.87 4.20
CA CYS A 11 -2.18 -12.89 3.09
C CYS A 11 -2.47 -14.30 2.59
N ASP A 12 -2.01 -15.35 3.28
CA ASP A 12 -2.36 -16.73 2.97
C ASP A 12 -3.86 -16.99 3.23
N ASP A 13 -4.51 -17.72 2.34
CA ASP A 13 -5.96 -17.99 2.40
C ASP A 13 -6.37 -18.68 3.70
N THR A 14 -5.52 -19.56 4.24
CA THR A 14 -5.82 -20.27 5.49
C THR A 14 -5.74 -19.34 6.70
N VAL A 15 -4.81 -18.38 6.68
CA VAL A 15 -4.68 -17.34 7.72
C VAL A 15 -5.87 -16.38 7.67
N ILE A 16 -6.27 -15.96 6.47
CA ILE A 16 -7.44 -15.10 6.28
C ILE A 16 -8.71 -15.81 6.74
N ALA A 17 -8.92 -17.06 6.32
CA ALA A 17 -10.08 -17.85 6.72
C ALA A 17 -10.16 -18.03 8.24
N ALA A 18 -9.03 -18.30 8.90
CA ALA A 18 -8.96 -18.40 10.36
C ALA A 18 -9.35 -17.07 11.03
N CYS A 19 -8.84 -15.93 10.54
CA CYS A 19 -9.19 -14.62 11.06
C CYS A 19 -10.68 -14.29 10.90
N LEU A 20 -11.28 -14.65 9.76
CA LEU A 20 -12.70 -14.40 9.46
C LEU A 20 -13.66 -15.29 10.27
N ALA A 21 -13.19 -16.44 10.78
CA ALA A 21 -13.97 -17.33 11.64
C ALA A 21 -14.08 -16.83 13.09
N VAL A 22 -13.28 -15.83 13.49
CA VAL A 22 -13.28 -15.27 14.84
C VAL A 22 -14.48 -14.35 15.03
N ARG A 23 -15.09 -14.39 16.23
CA ARG A 23 -16.22 -13.51 16.56
C ARG A 23 -15.74 -12.07 16.60
N ALA A 24 -16.52 -11.13 16.02
CA ALA A 24 -16.13 -9.73 15.90
C ALA A 24 -15.67 -9.10 17.23
N GLN A 25 -16.33 -9.42 18.35
CA GLN A 25 -15.97 -8.92 19.68
C GLN A 25 -14.59 -9.36 20.18
N ASP A 26 -14.02 -10.45 19.63
CA ASP A 26 -12.71 -10.96 20.00
C ASP A 26 -11.59 -10.40 19.09
N THR A 27 -11.96 -9.75 17.98
CA THR A 27 -10.98 -9.24 16.98
C THR A 27 -10.35 -7.91 17.37
N THR A 28 -11.03 -7.10 18.19
CA THR A 28 -10.58 -5.76 18.57
C THR A 28 -10.77 -5.51 20.06
N SER A 29 -9.90 -4.68 20.64
CA SER A 29 -9.98 -4.27 22.05
C SER A 29 -9.52 -2.82 22.16
N PRO A 30 -10.18 -1.98 22.98
CA PRO A 30 -9.69 -0.63 23.27
C PRO A 30 -8.43 -0.65 24.15
N TRP A 31 -8.12 -1.77 24.80
CA TRP A 31 -7.01 -1.90 25.75
C TRP A 31 -5.81 -2.66 25.19
N THR A 32 -6.02 -3.45 24.15
CA THR A 32 -5.01 -4.39 23.65
C THR A 32 -4.80 -4.18 22.15
N TYR A 33 -3.55 -3.91 21.77
CA TYR A 33 -3.19 -3.80 20.36
C TYR A 33 -3.15 -5.18 19.71
N LYS A 34 -3.98 -5.41 18.70
CA LYS A 34 -4.09 -6.68 17.94
C LYS A 34 -4.24 -7.94 18.84
N PRO A 35 -5.33 -8.05 19.62
CA PRO A 35 -5.48 -9.10 20.65
C PRO A 35 -5.39 -10.52 20.08
N LEU A 36 -5.99 -10.76 18.90
CA LEU A 36 -5.94 -12.08 18.25
C LEU A 36 -4.52 -12.48 17.84
N LEU A 37 -3.74 -11.53 17.29
CA LEU A 37 -2.36 -11.79 16.91
C LEU A 37 -1.47 -12.02 18.14
N ALA A 38 -1.69 -11.25 19.21
CA ALA A 38 -0.96 -11.43 20.47
C ALA A 38 -1.22 -12.82 21.06
N ALA A 39 -2.47 -13.27 21.09
CA ALA A 39 -2.82 -14.61 21.55
C ALA A 39 -2.23 -15.72 20.65
N ALA A 40 -2.22 -15.53 19.33
CA ALA A 40 -1.66 -16.50 18.40
C ALA A 40 -0.13 -16.62 18.50
N MET A 41 0.56 -15.56 18.96
CA MET A 41 2.03 -15.51 19.09
C MET A 41 2.51 -15.85 20.51
N ASP A 42 1.61 -16.12 21.46
CA ASP A 42 1.95 -16.50 22.82
C ASP A 42 2.81 -17.77 22.84
N GLY A 43 3.91 -17.73 23.59
CA GLY A 43 4.92 -18.81 23.61
C GLY A 43 5.77 -18.95 22.34
N ILE A 44 5.52 -18.19 21.28
CA ILE A 44 6.34 -18.16 20.04
C ILE A 44 7.33 -16.99 20.09
N VAL A 45 6.87 -15.82 20.54
CA VAL A 45 7.69 -14.61 20.66
C VAL A 45 7.98 -14.27 22.11
N PRO A 46 9.07 -13.53 22.42
CA PRO A 46 9.33 -13.06 23.78
C PRO A 46 8.17 -12.21 24.34
N ASP A 47 7.82 -12.44 25.61
CA ASP A 47 6.66 -11.81 26.28
C ASP A 47 6.63 -10.28 26.18
N HIS A 48 7.81 -9.63 26.20
CA HIS A 48 7.90 -8.16 26.12
C HIS A 48 7.39 -7.61 24.77
N LEU A 49 7.40 -8.40 23.70
CA LEU A 49 6.82 -8.01 22.40
C LEU A 49 5.29 -8.07 22.42
N LEU A 50 4.70 -9.00 23.18
CA LEU A 50 3.25 -9.13 23.35
C LEU A 50 2.66 -8.00 24.21
N GLN A 51 3.46 -7.45 25.11
CA GLN A 51 3.07 -6.33 25.97
C GLN A 51 3.22 -4.96 25.30
N ARG A 52 3.75 -4.91 24.08
CA ARG A 52 3.96 -3.65 23.36
C ARG A 52 2.63 -3.06 22.91
N THR A 53 2.20 -1.99 23.59
CA THR A 53 0.95 -1.27 23.30
C THR A 53 1.11 -0.19 22.24
N THR A 54 2.35 0.19 21.90
CA THR A 54 2.64 1.24 20.94
C THR A 54 2.93 0.66 19.55
N LYS A 55 2.11 1.01 18.57
CA LYS A 55 2.53 0.93 17.17
C LYS A 55 3.60 2.00 16.95
N ASP A 56 4.65 1.68 16.19
CA ASP A 56 5.57 2.72 15.75
C ASP A 56 4.78 3.81 15.02
N HIS A 57 5.05 5.07 15.35
CA HIS A 57 4.26 6.20 14.90
C HIS A 57 5.08 7.03 13.93
N VAL A 58 4.97 6.69 12.65
CA VAL A 58 5.70 7.33 11.54
C VAL A 58 5.26 8.77 11.23
N THR A 59 4.41 9.36 12.07
CA THR A 59 3.82 10.68 11.84
C THR A 59 4.87 11.80 11.89
N GLN A 60 5.89 11.67 12.75
CA GLN A 60 6.96 12.67 12.80
C GLN A 60 7.79 12.66 11.52
N GLU A 61 8.17 11.47 11.07
CA GLU A 61 8.88 11.21 9.83
C GLU A 61 8.06 11.67 8.63
N TRP A 62 6.75 11.42 8.65
CA TRP A 62 5.81 11.87 7.65
C TRP A 62 5.78 13.39 7.54
N HIS A 63 5.51 14.11 8.64
CA HIS A 63 5.50 15.57 8.63
C HIS A 63 6.87 16.17 8.30
N HIS A 64 7.95 15.54 8.74
CA HIS A 64 9.31 15.93 8.35
C HIS A 64 9.49 15.83 6.83
N SER A 65 9.10 14.70 6.25
CA SER A 65 9.20 14.43 4.82
C SER A 65 8.34 15.39 4.00
N LEU A 66 7.09 15.66 4.43
CA LEU A 66 6.24 16.67 3.79
C LEU A 66 6.88 18.06 3.77
N ARG A 67 7.46 18.50 4.88
CA ARG A 67 8.16 19.80 4.95
C ARG A 67 9.38 19.81 4.03
N ARG A 68 10.16 18.73 4.03
CA ARG A 68 11.37 18.58 3.22
C ARG A 68 11.07 18.61 1.73
N HIS A 69 10.04 17.88 1.30
CA HIS A 69 9.67 17.67 -0.11
C HIS A 69 8.55 18.58 -0.60
N ARG A 70 8.21 19.66 0.13
CA ARG A 70 7.14 20.60 -0.23
C ARG A 70 7.25 21.17 -1.64
N ARG A 71 8.47 21.37 -2.12
CA ARG A 71 8.73 21.92 -3.47
C ARG A 71 8.48 20.86 -4.54
N ASP A 72 8.83 19.62 -4.26
CA ASP A 72 8.60 18.48 -5.15
C ASP A 72 7.09 18.22 -5.27
N LEU A 73 6.38 18.27 -4.14
CA LEU A 73 4.91 18.18 -4.10
C LEU A 73 4.26 19.33 -4.90
N ALA A 74 4.74 20.56 -4.75
CA ALA A 74 4.26 21.69 -5.54
C ALA A 74 4.54 21.53 -7.05
N ALA A 75 5.64 20.90 -7.43
CA ALA A 75 5.99 20.64 -8.83
C ALA A 75 5.06 19.60 -9.47
N LEU A 76 4.56 18.62 -8.72
CA LEU A 76 3.57 17.64 -9.22
C LEU A 76 2.34 18.33 -9.82
N ALA A 77 1.91 19.47 -9.27
CA ALA A 77 0.76 20.20 -9.78
C ALA A 77 0.95 20.78 -11.19
N THR A 78 2.19 20.96 -11.64
CA THR A 78 2.52 21.56 -12.95
C THR A 78 2.65 20.51 -14.06
N ASP A 79 2.98 19.27 -13.69
CA ASP A 79 3.24 18.15 -14.61
C ASP A 79 2.40 16.91 -14.22
N SER A 80 1.16 17.12 -13.76
CA SER A 80 0.37 16.02 -13.22
C SER A 80 -0.17 15.12 -14.32
N HIS A 81 0.16 13.82 -14.23
CA HIS A 81 -0.43 12.80 -15.07
C HIS A 81 -1.92 12.59 -14.75
N LEU A 82 -2.34 12.84 -13.50
CA LEU A 82 -3.77 12.82 -13.12
C LEU A 82 -4.57 13.92 -13.84
N VAL A 83 -4.00 15.11 -14.00
CA VAL A 83 -4.62 16.20 -14.78
C VAL A 83 -4.67 15.83 -16.25
N ALA A 84 -3.56 15.31 -16.81
CA ALA A 84 -3.51 14.87 -18.21
C ALA A 84 -4.53 13.75 -18.52
N ALA A 85 -4.81 12.88 -17.55
CA ALA A 85 -5.82 11.83 -17.64
C ALA A 85 -7.27 12.32 -17.39
N GLY A 86 -7.47 13.59 -17.05
CA GLY A 86 -8.79 14.17 -16.74
C GLY A 86 -9.38 13.72 -15.39
N ILE A 87 -8.57 13.13 -14.51
CA ILE A 87 -8.99 12.64 -13.19
C ILE A 87 -9.01 13.77 -12.15
N ALA A 88 -8.12 14.76 -12.29
CA ALA A 88 -7.96 15.88 -11.37
C ALA A 88 -8.09 17.24 -12.07
N ASP A 89 -8.63 18.23 -11.35
CA ASP A 89 -8.60 19.65 -11.76
C ASP A 89 -7.25 20.28 -11.41
N GLU A 90 -6.58 20.87 -12.40
CA GLU A 90 -5.25 21.47 -12.24
C GLU A 90 -5.25 22.58 -11.18
N ASN A 91 -6.26 23.47 -11.22
CA ASN A 91 -6.33 24.61 -10.32
C ASN A 91 -6.61 24.18 -8.87
N GLY A 92 -7.47 23.17 -8.68
CA GLY A 92 -7.72 22.52 -7.40
C GLY A 92 -6.46 21.86 -6.85
N LEU A 93 -5.75 21.10 -7.69
CA LEU A 93 -4.52 20.42 -7.32
C LEU A 93 -3.41 21.39 -6.90
N ARG A 94 -3.19 22.45 -7.69
CA ARG A 94 -2.25 23.54 -7.36
C ARG A 94 -2.62 24.18 -6.02
N ARG A 95 -3.88 24.52 -5.82
CA ARG A 95 -4.35 25.16 -4.58
C ARG A 95 -4.04 24.30 -3.35
N VAL A 96 -4.31 23.01 -3.41
CA VAL A 96 -4.06 22.08 -2.30
C VAL A 96 -2.56 21.88 -2.07
N LEU A 97 -1.78 21.61 -3.12
CA LEU A 97 -0.35 21.31 -2.98
C LEU A 97 0.51 22.53 -2.63
N HIS A 98 0.04 23.75 -2.94
CA HIS A 98 0.65 24.99 -2.48
C HIS A 98 0.10 25.48 -1.12
N SER A 99 -0.97 24.89 -0.59
CA SER A 99 -1.56 25.35 0.67
C SER A 99 -0.67 24.99 1.86
N PRO A 100 -0.48 25.92 2.82
CA PRO A 100 0.12 25.60 4.12
C PRO A 100 -0.65 24.50 4.89
N GLU A 101 -1.95 24.37 4.62
CA GLU A 101 -2.86 23.42 5.29
C GLU A 101 -2.48 21.95 5.01
N LEU A 102 -1.77 21.71 3.90
CA LEU A 102 -1.21 20.40 3.55
C LEU A 102 -0.31 19.84 4.66
N LEU A 103 0.34 20.72 5.43
CA LEU A 103 1.23 20.34 6.52
C LEU A 103 0.48 20.02 7.82
N THR A 104 -0.81 20.37 7.91
CA THR A 104 -1.60 20.34 9.16
C THR A 104 -2.79 19.38 9.14
N GLY A 105 -3.20 18.86 7.98
CA GLY A 105 -4.28 17.89 7.86
C GLY A 105 -4.49 17.47 6.41
N HIS A 106 -5.13 16.31 6.19
CA HIS A 106 -5.39 15.66 4.89
C HIS A 106 -4.29 14.70 4.37
N THR A 107 -3.65 13.93 5.26
CA THR A 107 -2.65 12.92 4.86
C THR A 107 -3.24 11.83 3.96
N HIS A 108 -4.45 11.34 4.28
CA HIS A 108 -5.04 10.21 3.56
C HIS A 108 -5.42 10.52 2.10
N GLY A 109 -5.81 11.77 1.81
CA GLY A 109 -6.05 12.19 0.42
C GLY A 109 -4.75 12.35 -0.37
N LEU A 110 -3.71 12.86 0.29
CA LEU A 110 -2.39 13.05 -0.31
C LEU A 110 -1.70 11.73 -0.64
N GLU A 111 -1.76 10.74 0.25
CA GLU A 111 -1.18 9.40 -0.01
C GLU A 111 -1.80 8.74 -1.25
N GLN A 112 -3.12 8.80 -1.38
CA GLN A 112 -3.82 8.24 -2.54
C GLN A 112 -3.51 9.01 -3.83
N LEU A 113 -3.46 10.34 -3.75
CA LEU A 113 -3.04 11.20 -4.87
C LEU A 113 -1.63 10.82 -5.34
N LEU A 114 -0.67 10.71 -4.42
CA LEU A 114 0.71 10.36 -4.73
C LEU A 114 0.82 8.96 -5.31
N ALA A 115 0.12 7.98 -4.72
CA ALA A 115 0.12 6.61 -5.22
C ALA A 115 -0.40 6.53 -6.65
N ALA A 116 -1.52 7.20 -6.95
CA ALA A 116 -2.10 7.23 -8.28
C ALA A 116 -1.23 7.98 -9.30
N GLU A 117 -0.67 9.14 -8.92
CA GLU A 117 0.23 9.92 -9.77
C GLU A 117 1.51 9.14 -10.08
N LEU A 118 2.13 8.49 -9.09
CA LEU A 118 3.31 7.64 -9.28
C LEU A 118 3.00 6.43 -10.17
N TRP A 119 1.83 5.81 -9.99
CA TRP A 119 1.39 4.70 -10.85
C TRP A 119 1.22 5.15 -12.31
N LEU A 120 0.60 6.31 -12.56
CA LEU A 120 0.46 6.84 -13.93
C LEU A 120 1.80 7.24 -14.55
N ARG A 121 2.75 7.74 -13.74
CA ARG A 121 4.11 8.04 -14.19
C ARG A 121 4.88 6.77 -14.53
N ASP A 122 4.77 5.75 -13.70
CA ASP A 122 5.37 4.44 -13.94
C ASP A 122 4.80 3.79 -15.20
N LEU A 123 3.48 3.82 -15.37
CA LEU A 123 2.81 3.33 -16.57
C LEU A 123 3.24 4.09 -17.83
N ALA A 124 3.46 5.41 -17.75
CA ALA A 124 3.96 6.19 -18.88
C ALA A 124 5.43 5.85 -19.23
N ALA A 125 6.26 5.55 -18.24
CA ALA A 125 7.65 5.15 -18.44
C ALA A 125 7.80 3.68 -18.87
N HIS A 126 6.87 2.83 -18.43
CA HIS A 126 6.86 1.38 -18.62
C HIS A 126 5.48 0.92 -19.13
N PRO A 127 5.10 1.27 -20.38
CA PRO A 127 3.74 1.07 -20.90
C PRO A 127 3.29 -0.40 -21.00
N LEU A 128 4.22 -1.34 -20.90
CA LEU A 128 3.93 -2.78 -20.87
C LEU A 128 4.75 -3.46 -19.75
N PRO A 129 4.09 -3.81 -18.63
CA PRO A 129 4.67 -4.69 -17.63
C PRO A 129 5.03 -6.05 -18.25
N ALA A 130 6.22 -6.57 -17.96
CA ALA A 130 6.71 -7.84 -18.51
C ALA A 130 5.81 -9.06 -18.19
N TYR A 131 4.94 -8.96 -17.19
CA TYR A 131 3.96 -10.01 -16.86
C TYR A 131 2.66 -9.92 -17.68
N LEU A 132 2.41 -8.78 -18.36
CA LEU A 132 1.30 -8.61 -19.32
C LEU A 132 1.73 -8.92 -20.76
N THR A 133 3.03 -8.97 -21.05
CA THR A 133 3.52 -9.71 -22.21
C THR A 133 3.24 -11.18 -21.95
N THR A 134 2.16 -11.68 -22.53
CA THR A 134 1.84 -13.10 -22.55
C THR A 134 3.11 -13.85 -22.96
N PRO A 135 3.69 -14.71 -22.09
CA PRO A 135 4.71 -15.62 -22.57
C PRO A 135 4.05 -16.41 -23.69
N GLU A 136 4.65 -16.35 -24.89
CA GLU A 136 4.24 -17.15 -26.05
C GLU A 136 3.94 -18.54 -25.50
N SER A 137 2.66 -18.94 -25.59
CA SER A 137 2.19 -20.14 -24.92
C SER A 137 3.06 -21.28 -25.41
N GLU A 138 3.91 -21.80 -24.52
CA GLU A 138 4.67 -23.02 -24.77
C GLU A 138 3.59 -24.10 -24.95
N GLU A 139 3.23 -24.38 -26.21
CA GLU A 139 2.31 -25.42 -26.61
C GLU A 139 2.86 -26.73 -26.07
N ARG A 140 2.49 -27.08 -24.84
CA ARG A 140 2.73 -28.40 -24.29
C ARG A 140 1.76 -29.34 -25.00
N PRO A 141 2.24 -30.33 -25.77
CA PRO A 141 1.36 -31.25 -26.47
C PRO A 141 0.51 -31.99 -25.45
N VAL A 142 -0.81 -31.90 -25.58
CA VAL A 142 -1.74 -32.72 -24.80
C VAL A 142 -1.70 -34.12 -25.39
N GLU A 143 -1.08 -35.07 -24.68
CA GLU A 143 -1.18 -36.49 -25.03
C GLU A 143 -2.62 -36.99 -24.85
N PRO A 144 -3.18 -37.73 -25.82
CA PRO A 144 -4.55 -38.21 -25.74
C PRO A 144 -4.66 -39.38 -24.76
N THR A 145 -5.36 -39.15 -23.65
CA THR A 145 -5.82 -40.19 -22.73
C THR A 145 -6.75 -41.15 -23.47
N THR A 146 -6.25 -42.34 -23.79
CA THR A 146 -7.05 -43.44 -24.36
C THR A 146 -7.85 -44.10 -23.24
N ARG A 147 -9.14 -44.31 -23.50
CA ARG A 147 -10.15 -44.88 -22.58
C ARG A 147 -10.15 -46.40 -22.58
#